data_AF-A0A6G4W7C3-F1
#
_entry.id   AF-A0A6G4W7C3-F1
#
_cell.length_a   1.000
_cell.length_b   1.000
_cell.length_c   1.000
_cell.angle_alpha   90.00
_cell.angle_beta   90.00
_cell.angle_gamma   90.00
#
_symmetry.space_group_name_H-M   'P 1'
#
loop_
_entity.id
_entity.type
_entity.pdbx_description
1 polymer ?
#
loop_
_entity_poly.entity_id
_entity_poly.type
_entity_poly.pdbx_seq_one_letter_code
_entity_poly.pdbx_strand_id
1 'polypeptide(L)'
;MTAQIDPRVLKLAERLDHLVVEEARLIQARADHVAKAERADSEIMAACQAVGEASDAIAQAKFAGAPELPARRRLERAAALLAKVMRKHGRGPK
;
A
#
# COMPACT_ATOMS: atom_id res chain seq x y z
N MET A 1 -36.88 -35.15 26.06
CA MET A 1 -37.00 -33.91 26.85
C MET A 1 -36.33 -32.80 26.06
N THR A 2 -37.10 -32.01 25.31
CA THR A 2 -36.59 -30.83 24.61
C THR A 2 -36.29 -29.75 25.64
N ALA A 3 -35.03 -29.36 25.78
CA ALA A 3 -34.65 -28.27 26.67
C ALA A 3 -35.34 -26.99 26.16
N GLN A 4 -36.22 -26.42 26.97
CA GLN A 4 -36.89 -25.17 26.64
C GLN A 4 -35.88 -24.04 26.80
N ILE A 5 -35.39 -23.52 25.67
CA ILE A 5 -34.41 -22.43 25.64
C ILE A 5 -35.10 -21.15 26.13
N ASP A 6 -34.48 -20.45 27.09
CA ASP A 6 -35.00 -19.20 27.63
C ASP A 6 -35.14 -18.14 26.51
N PRO A 7 -36.32 -17.54 26.30
CA PRO A 7 -36.54 -16.48 25.32
C PRO A 7 -35.59 -15.28 25.46
N ARG A 8 -35.08 -15.01 26.66
CA ARG A 8 -34.07 -13.96 26.92
C ARG A 8 -32.73 -14.32 26.28
N VAL A 9 -32.36 -15.60 26.30
CA VAL A 9 -31.14 -16.11 25.65
C VAL A 9 -31.26 -15.99 24.13
N LEU A 10 -32.43 -16.32 23.57
CA LEU A 10 -32.70 -16.13 22.14
C LEU A 10 -32.56 -14.65 21.72
N LYS A 11 -33.19 -13.74 22.47
CA LYS A 11 -33.12 -12.30 22.19
C LYS A 11 -31.71 -11.72 22.36
N LEU A 12 -30.93 -12.25 23.29
CA LEU A 12 -29.53 -11.88 23.45
C LEU A 12 -28.69 -12.38 22.27
N ALA A 13 -28.90 -13.62 21.84
CA ALA A 13 -28.21 -14.20 20.69
C ALA A 13 -28.47 -13.39 19.41
N GLU A 14 -29.72 -12.99 19.15
CA GLU A 14 -30.07 -12.13 18.00
C GLU A 14 -29.36 -10.76 18.06
N ARG A 15 -29.28 -10.15 19.25
CA ARG A 15 -28.54 -8.89 19.42
C ARG A 15 -27.04 -9.05 19.23
N LEU A 16 -26.47 -10.16 19.72
CA LEU A 16 -25.06 -10.48 19.53
C LEU A 16 -24.76 -10.73 18.06
N ASP A 17 -25.61 -11.45 17.34
CA ASP A 17 -25.44 -11.70 15.91
C ASP A 17 -25.37 -10.39 15.12
N HIS A 18 -26.28 -9.45 15.39
CA HIS A 18 -26.23 -8.12 14.79
C HIS A 18 -24.93 -7.37 15.11
N LEU A 19 -24.49 -7.38 16.39
CA LEU A 19 -23.26 -6.70 16.79
C LEU A 19 -22.03 -7.31 16.13
N VAL A 20 -21.97 -8.64 16.03
CA VAL A 20 -20.86 -9.35 15.39
C VAL A 20 -20.80 -9.03 13.90
N VAL A 21 -21.95 -8.97 13.21
CA VAL A 21 -22.00 -8.63 11.78
C VAL A 21 -21.54 -7.19 11.53
N GLU A 22 -22.00 -6.23 12.34
CA GLU A 22 -21.57 -4.83 12.19
C GLU A 22 -20.08 -4.67 12.51
N GLU A 23 -19.57 -5.29 13.57
CA GLU A 23 -18.15 -5.23 13.91
C GLU A 23 -17.29 -5.89 12.82
N ALA A 24 -17.72 -7.03 12.28
CA ALA A 24 -17.05 -7.68 11.16
C ALA A 24 -16.96 -6.76 9.92
N ARG A 25 -18.02 -5.98 9.63
CA ARG A 25 -18.00 -4.99 8.54
C ARG A 25 -16.99 -3.87 8.81
N LEU A 26 -16.91 -3.36 10.03
CA LEU A 26 -15.93 -2.33 10.41
C LEU A 26 -14.49 -2.84 10.31
N ILE A 27 -14.25 -4.06 10.78
CA ILE A 27 -12.94 -4.73 10.67
C ILE A 27 -12.56 -4.89 9.20
N GLN A 28 -13.49 -5.35 8.36
CA GLN A 28 -13.22 -5.52 6.93
C GLN A 28 -12.91 -4.18 6.26
N ALA A 29 -13.70 -3.14 6.51
CA ALA A 29 -13.45 -1.81 5.95
C ALA A 29 -12.07 -1.26 6.37
N ARG A 30 -11.66 -1.51 7.62
CA ARG A 30 -10.32 -1.15 8.09
C ARG A 30 -9.23 -1.96 7.40
N ALA A 31 -9.41 -3.26 7.22
CA ALA A 31 -8.48 -4.13 6.51
C ALA A 31 -8.28 -3.66 5.07
N ASP A 32 -9.37 -3.33 4.36
CA ASP A 32 -9.33 -2.82 2.99
C ASP A 32 -8.56 -1.49 2.90
N HIS A 33 -8.77 -0.60 3.87
CA HIS A 33 -8.03 0.66 3.94
C HIS A 33 -6.52 0.43 4.14
N VAL A 34 -6.14 -0.48 5.05
CA VAL A 34 -4.73 -0.82 5.27
C VAL A 34 -4.13 -1.44 4.01
N ALA A 35 -4.80 -2.41 3.39
CA ALA A 35 -4.31 -3.06 2.16
C ALA A 35 -4.10 -2.04 1.02
N LYS A 36 -5.00 -1.04 0.90
CA LYS A 36 -4.83 0.04 -0.08
C LYS A 36 -3.61 0.90 0.22
N ALA A 37 -3.36 1.23 1.49
CA ALA A 37 -2.18 1.99 1.90
C ALA A 37 -0.88 1.21 1.64
N GLU A 38 -0.83 -0.07 2.02
CA GLU A 38 0.32 -0.94 1.78
C GLU A 38 0.65 -1.07 0.30
N ARG A 39 -0.38 -1.17 -0.56
CA ARG A 39 -0.19 -1.17 -2.01
C ARG A 39 0.41 0.15 -2.51
N ALA A 40 -0.07 1.28 -2.00
CA ALA A 40 0.46 2.59 -2.37
C ALA A 40 1.94 2.70 -1.97
N ASP A 41 2.28 2.32 -0.74
CA ASP A 41 3.64 2.38 -0.22
C ASP A 41 4.57 1.43 -0.99
N SER A 42 4.11 0.22 -1.31
CA SER A 42 4.88 -0.74 -2.11
C SER A 42 5.18 -0.22 -3.52
N GLU A 43 4.20 0.37 -4.20
CA GLU A 43 4.40 0.96 -5.53
C GLU A 43 5.36 2.16 -5.49
N ILE A 44 5.26 3.00 -4.45
CA ILE A 44 6.17 4.15 -4.25
C ILE A 44 7.59 3.65 -3.96
N MET A 45 7.76 2.67 -3.06
CA MET A 45 9.06 2.10 -2.71
C MET A 45 9.76 1.46 -3.91
N ALA A 46 9.01 0.73 -4.75
CA ALA A 46 9.57 0.19 -5.99
C ALA A 46 10.07 1.30 -6.94
N ALA A 47 9.34 2.42 -7.04
CA ALA A 47 9.78 3.55 -7.84
C ALA A 47 11.02 4.26 -7.23
N CYS A 48 11.08 4.38 -5.90
CA CYS A 48 12.26 4.90 -5.19
C CYS A 48 13.49 4.01 -5.41
N GLN A 49 13.32 2.69 -5.38
CA GLN A 49 14.40 1.74 -5.66
C GLN A 49 14.97 1.94 -7.07
N ALA A 50 14.12 2.13 -8.08
CA ALA A 50 14.56 2.41 -9.44
C ALA A 50 15.37 3.71 -9.56
N VAL A 51 15.05 4.74 -8.75
CA VAL A 51 15.84 5.98 -8.66
C VAL A 51 17.19 5.69 -8.02
N GLY A 52 17.22 4.93 -6.92
CA GLY A 52 18.46 4.51 -6.25
C GLY A 52 19.40 3.77 -7.19
N GLU A 53 18.90 2.74 -7.88
CA GLU A 53 19.69 1.97 -8.86
C GLU A 53 20.26 2.85 -9.98
N ALA A 54 19.48 3.82 -10.47
CA ALA A 54 19.95 4.74 -11.51
C ALA A 54 21.01 5.71 -10.98
N SER A 55 20.89 6.13 -9.72
CA SER A 55 21.91 6.94 -9.03
C SER A 55 23.21 6.16 -8.85
N ASP A 56 23.13 4.92 -8.39
CA ASP A 56 24.30 4.04 -8.22
C ASP A 56 24.99 3.78 -9.56
N ALA A 57 24.23 3.58 -10.64
CA ALA A 57 24.78 3.44 -11.98
C ALA A 57 25.57 4.68 -12.44
N ILE A 58 25.14 5.90 -12.06
CA ILE A 58 25.91 7.12 -12.34
C ILE A 58 27.20 7.15 -11.52
N ALA A 59 27.14 6.80 -10.23
CA ALA A 59 28.33 6.74 -9.38
C ALA A 59 29.35 5.73 -9.92
N GLN A 60 28.89 4.56 -10.35
CA GLN A 60 29.74 3.53 -10.94
C GLN A 60 30.34 3.97 -12.28
N ALA A 61 29.56 4.65 -13.14
CA ALA A 61 30.08 5.17 -14.41
C ALA A 61 31.20 6.19 -14.19
N LYS A 62 31.05 7.09 -13.21
CA LYS A 62 32.09 8.05 -12.80
C LYS A 62 33.37 7.37 -12.36
N PHE A 63 33.24 6.35 -11.51
CA PHE A 63 34.40 5.62 -10.99
C PHE A 63 35.13 4.85 -12.10
N ALA A 64 34.39 4.22 -13.02
CA ALA A 64 34.94 3.45 -14.12
C ALA A 64 35.48 4.30 -15.29
N GLY A 65 35.31 5.63 -15.27
CA GLY A 65 35.61 6.50 -16.41
C GLY A 65 34.70 6.24 -17.63
N ALA A 66 33.52 5.65 -17.41
CA ALA A 66 32.57 5.30 -18.46
C ALA A 66 31.59 6.46 -18.76
N PRO A 67 30.96 6.50 -19.94
CA PRO A 67 29.99 7.54 -20.27
C PRO A 67 28.77 7.56 -19.34
N GLU A 68 28.50 8.71 -18.70
CA GLU A 68 27.39 8.87 -17.76
C GLU A 68 26.01 9.06 -18.43
N LEU A 69 25.98 9.48 -19.69
CA LEU A 69 24.75 9.94 -20.36
C LEU A 69 23.61 8.90 -20.34
N PRO A 70 23.86 7.59 -20.57
CA PRO A 70 22.81 6.59 -20.46
C PRO A 70 22.25 6.46 -19.04
N ALA A 71 23.11 6.49 -18.02
CA ALA A 71 22.71 6.40 -16.62
C ALA A 71 21.91 7.64 -16.17
N ARG A 72 22.29 8.83 -16.63
CA ARG A 72 21.54 10.08 -16.41
C ARG A 72 20.14 10.02 -17.01
N ARG A 73 20.00 9.56 -18.26
CA ARG A 73 18.69 9.36 -18.90
C ARG A 73 17.83 8.34 -18.16
N ARG A 74 18.45 7.28 -17.61
CA ARG A 74 17.75 6.30 -16.76
C ARG A 74 17.22 6.96 -15.49
N LEU A 75 18.04 7.79 -14.84
CA LEU A 75 17.65 8.52 -13.63
C LEU A 75 16.48 9.47 -13.89
N GLU A 76 16.52 10.24 -14.99
CA GLU A 76 15.42 11.14 -15.38
C GLU A 76 14.09 10.38 -15.56
N ARG A 77 14.13 9.21 -16.21
CA ARG A 77 12.94 8.36 -16.40
C ARG A 77 12.45 7.79 -15.07
N ALA A 78 13.34 7.34 -14.20
CA ALA A 78 13.00 6.82 -12.88
C ALA A 78 12.37 7.91 -11.99
N ALA A 79 12.92 9.13 -12.02
CA ALA A 79 12.36 10.28 -11.31
C ALA A 79 10.97 10.66 -11.83
N ALA A 80 10.76 10.67 -13.16
CA ALA A 80 9.46 10.91 -13.76
C ALA A 80 8.43 9.83 -13.37
N LEU A 81 8.86 8.56 -13.32
CA LEU A 81 8.03 7.45 -12.84
C LEU A 81 7.64 7.62 -11.37
N LEU A 82 8.60 7.94 -10.51
CA LEU A 82 8.34 8.21 -9.09
C LEU A 82 7.32 9.34 -8.93
N ALA A 83 7.51 10.46 -9.62
CA ALA A 83 6.56 11.58 -9.60
C ALA A 83 5.16 11.16 -10.07
N LYS A 84 5.06 10.32 -11.11
CA LYS A 84 3.78 9.77 -11.60
C LYS A 84 3.11 8.88 -10.54
N VAL A 85 3.86 7.97 -9.91
CA VAL A 85 3.34 7.05 -8.88
C VAL A 85 2.92 7.82 -7.63
N MET A 86 3.73 8.78 -7.18
CA MET A 86 3.38 9.63 -6.04
C MET A 86 2.10 10.43 -6.30
N ARG A 87 1.93 11.00 -7.50
CA ARG A 87 0.67 11.69 -7.88
C ARG A 87 -0.52 10.74 -7.94
N LYS A 88 -0.36 9.53 -8.49
CA LYS A 88 -1.41 8.50 -8.52
C LYS A 88 -1.97 8.22 -7.12
N HIS A 89 -1.11 8.22 -6.09
CA HIS A 89 -1.49 7.96 -4.71
C HIS A 89 -1.72 9.23 -3.86
N GLY A 90 -1.72 10.43 -4.47
CA GLY A 90 -1.95 11.69 -3.76
C GLY A 90 -0.82 12.10 -2.79
N ARG A 91 0.38 11.54 -2.97
CA ARG A 91 1.58 11.81 -2.14
C ARG A 91 2.60 12.71 -2.83
N GLY A 92 2.36 13.09 -4.10
CA GLY A 92 3.25 13.96 -4.86
C GLY A 92 3.18 15.42 -4.39
N PRO A 93 4.23 16.22 -4.64
CA PRO A 93 4.17 17.67 -4.45
C PRO A 93 3.04 18.27 -5.31
N LYS A 94 2.32 19.23 -4.74
CA LYS A 94 1.25 19.98 -5.40
C LYS A 94 1.83 21.08 -6.28
#